data_AF-A0A8J6GK31-F1
#
_entry.id   AF-A0A8J6GK31-F1
#
_cell.length_a   1.000
_cell.length_b   1.000
_cell.length_c   1.000
_cell.angle_alpha   90.00
_cell.angle_beta   90.00
_cell.angle_gamma   90.00
#
_symmetry.space_group_name_H-M   'P 1'
#
loop_
_entity.id
_entity.type
_entity.pdbx_description
1 polymer ?
#
loop_
_entity_poly.entity_id
_entity_poly.type
_entity_poly.pdbx_seq_one_letter_code
_entity_poly.pdbx_strand_id
1 'polypeptide(L)'
;MVPFKTYKSLVQLKHKEGTLFEVVGDSSTLSEWFRTEYLDDPETVYLNPWFVEAIFGKDGEYIPHVESISRTLLQVTHWHPEEDAEILIFGSPYYQEDVSQMISNLVNYFCPQMRQEEDLSPEDETQCLLEEVGEASTQLSPVRVAKAQVEVVEVAPME
;
A
#
# COMPACT_ATOMS: atom_id res chain seq x y z
N MET A 1 23.86 -16.73 -11.11
CA MET A 1 23.10 -15.47 -11.05
C MET A 1 21.64 -15.87 -11.01
N VAL A 2 21.04 -15.87 -9.82
CA VAL A 2 19.63 -16.22 -9.64
C VAL A 2 18.81 -15.12 -10.32
N PRO A 3 17.78 -15.45 -11.12
CA PRO A 3 16.97 -14.42 -11.77
C PRO A 3 16.31 -13.55 -10.70
N PHE A 4 16.47 -12.24 -10.82
CA PHE A 4 15.72 -11.29 -10.01
C PHE A 4 14.22 -11.52 -10.27
N LYS A 5 13.45 -11.70 -9.20
CA LYS A 5 11.99 -11.70 -9.28
C LYS A 5 11.57 -10.29 -9.65
N THR A 6 10.97 -10.11 -10.84
CA THR A 6 10.49 -8.80 -11.29
C THR A 6 9.05 -8.62 -10.84
N TYR A 7 8.84 -7.59 -10.03
CA TYR A 7 7.53 -7.18 -9.56
C TYR A 7 6.84 -6.29 -10.59
N LYS A 8 5.51 -6.27 -10.60
CA LYS A 8 4.76 -5.33 -11.44
C LYS A 8 4.95 -3.91 -10.91
N SER A 9 5.15 -2.94 -11.79
CA SER A 9 5.24 -1.53 -11.44
C SER A 9 4.70 -0.67 -12.59
N LEU A 10 4.21 0.53 -12.26
CA LEU A 10 3.75 1.55 -13.22
C LEU A 10 4.89 2.08 -14.10
N VAL A 11 6.11 2.13 -13.56
CA VAL A 11 7.30 2.56 -14.31
C VAL A 11 8.36 1.48 -14.18
N GLN A 12 8.69 0.85 -15.30
CA GLN A 12 9.73 -0.18 -15.30
C GLN A 12 11.10 0.47 -15.18
N LEU A 13 11.86 0.06 -14.16
CA LEU A 13 13.24 0.50 -13.96
C LEU A 13 14.22 -0.59 -14.35
N LYS A 14 15.36 -0.16 -14.89
CA LYS A 14 16.54 -0.99 -15.06
C LYS A 14 17.60 -0.52 -14.08
N HIS A 15 18.00 -1.42 -13.20
CA HIS A 15 19.19 -1.24 -12.38
C HIS A 15 20.43 -1.25 -13.27
N LYS A 16 21.26 -0.20 -13.16
CA LYS A 16 22.51 -0.06 -13.92
C LYS A 16 23.71 -0.48 -13.08
N GLU A 17 24.02 0.29 -12.05
CA GLU A 17 25.18 0.10 -11.17
C GLU A 17 24.96 0.84 -9.85
N GLY A 18 25.34 0.24 -8.72
CA GLY A 18 25.18 0.86 -7.40
C GLY A 18 23.71 1.21 -7.12
N THR A 19 23.42 2.49 -6.91
CA THR A 19 22.06 3.01 -6.70
C THR A 19 21.45 3.64 -7.96
N LEU A 20 22.08 3.48 -9.13
CA LEU A 20 21.64 4.12 -10.37
C LEU A 20 20.53 3.32 -11.06
N PHE A 21 19.40 3.98 -11.30
CA PHE A 21 18.25 3.43 -12.02
C PHE A 21 17.95 4.24 -13.27
N GLU A 22 17.54 3.54 -14.33
CA GLU A 22 17.05 4.16 -15.56
C GLU A 22 15.64 3.66 -15.88
N VAL A 23 14.80 4.58 -16.34
CA VAL A 23 13.48 4.24 -16.86
C VAL A 23 13.62 3.42 -18.14
N VAL A 24 12.87 2.33 -18.23
CA VAL A 24 12.77 1.48 -19.42
C VAL A 24 11.49 1.83 -20.17
N GLY A 25 11.63 2.18 -21.45
CA GLY A 25 10.50 2.43 -22.35
C GLY A 25 10.35 3.90 -22.73
N ASP A 26 9.23 4.22 -23.38
CA ASP A 26 8.95 5.56 -23.88
C ASP A 26 8.50 6.48 -22.74
N SER A 27 9.14 7.65 -22.62
CA SER A 27 8.81 8.64 -21.58
C SER A 27 7.38 9.17 -21.67
N SER A 28 6.72 9.02 -22.83
CA SER A 28 5.33 9.41 -23.05
C SER A 28 4.31 8.48 -22.38
N THR A 29 4.71 7.30 -21.90
CA THR A 29 3.83 6.38 -21.17
C THR A 29 3.99 6.48 -19.66
N LEU A 30 4.83 7.39 -19.18
CA LEU A 30 5.04 7.60 -17.74
C LEU A 30 3.82 8.25 -17.11
N SER A 31 3.54 7.86 -15.86
CA SER A 31 2.49 8.50 -15.08
C SER A 31 2.76 10.00 -14.96
N GLU A 32 1.72 10.84 -15.05
CA GLU A 32 1.86 12.31 -15.06
C GLU A 32 2.56 12.87 -13.80
N TRP A 33 2.46 12.16 -12.67
CA TRP A 33 3.09 12.53 -11.41
C TRP A 33 4.58 12.18 -11.36
N PHE A 34 5.06 11.26 -12.20
CA PHE A 34 6.42 10.75 -12.14
C PHE A 34 7.41 11.75 -12.75
N ARG A 35 8.55 11.89 -12.07
CA ARG A 35 9.66 12.76 -12.43
C ARG A 35 10.94 11.96 -12.34
N THR A 36 11.83 12.08 -13.32
CA THR A 36 13.08 11.31 -13.36
C THR A 36 14.04 11.72 -12.26
N GLU A 37 13.94 12.95 -11.79
CA GLU A 37 14.71 13.51 -10.67
C GLU A 37 14.45 12.75 -9.36
N TYR A 38 13.33 12.04 -9.24
CA TYR A 38 13.04 11.20 -8.07
C TYR A 38 13.92 9.95 -7.99
N LEU A 39 14.63 9.60 -9.07
CA LEU A 39 15.53 8.43 -9.09
C LEU A 39 16.88 8.67 -8.41
N ASP A 40 17.23 9.94 -8.11
CA ASP A 40 18.55 10.31 -7.61
C ASP A 40 18.77 9.91 -6.14
N ASP A 41 17.72 9.93 -5.32
CA ASP A 41 17.78 9.71 -3.87
C ASP A 41 16.53 8.97 -3.37
N PRO A 42 16.46 7.64 -3.55
CA PRO A 42 15.40 6.83 -2.99
C PRO A 42 15.56 6.60 -1.49
N GLU A 43 14.44 6.49 -0.79
CA GLU A 43 14.40 5.94 0.56
C GLU A 43 14.41 4.41 0.49
N THR A 44 15.25 3.79 1.33
CA THR A 44 15.40 2.34 1.40
C THR A 44 14.74 1.78 2.67
N VAL A 45 13.86 0.79 2.50
CA VAL A 45 13.26 0.02 3.59
C VAL A 45 13.62 -1.46 3.42
N TYR A 46 14.11 -2.08 4.49
CA TYR A 46 14.40 -3.51 4.53
C TYR A 46 13.26 -4.26 5.22
N LEU A 47 12.69 -5.27 4.58
CA LEU A 47 11.58 -6.06 5.09
C LEU A 47 11.80 -7.55 4.87
N ASN A 48 11.37 -8.39 5.81
CA ASN A 48 11.31 -9.83 5.56
C ASN A 48 10.46 -10.12 4.29
N PRO A 49 10.90 -11.02 3.39
CA PRO A 49 10.19 -11.33 2.14
C PRO A 49 8.72 -11.70 2.34
N TRP A 50 8.37 -12.29 3.48
CA TRP A 50 6.99 -12.61 3.82
C TRP A 50 6.11 -11.35 3.94
N PHE A 51 6.59 -10.28 4.59
CA PHE A 51 5.83 -9.03 4.70
C PHE A 51 5.65 -8.36 3.34
N VAL A 52 6.61 -8.52 2.43
CA VAL A 52 6.48 -8.01 1.06
C VAL A 52 5.27 -8.62 0.38
N GLU A 53 5.11 -9.94 0.43
CA GLU A 53 3.95 -10.60 -0.19
C GLU A 53 2.65 -10.32 0.56
N ALA A 54 2.69 -10.16 1.90
CA ALA A 54 1.52 -9.80 2.69
C ALA A 54 1.02 -8.37 2.39
N ILE A 55 1.93 -7.41 2.19
CA ILE A 55 1.62 -6.00 1.94
C ILE A 55 1.26 -5.76 0.47
N PHE A 56 2.08 -6.28 -0.44
CA PHE A 56 1.99 -5.97 -1.86
C PHE A 56 1.30 -7.06 -2.68
N GLY A 57 0.86 -8.13 -2.02
CA GLY A 57 0.24 -9.28 -2.64
C GLY A 57 1.25 -10.18 -3.34
N LYS A 58 0.77 -11.31 -3.84
CA LYS A 58 1.63 -12.29 -4.51
C LYS A 58 2.25 -11.67 -5.77
N ASP A 59 3.57 -11.77 -5.88
CA ASP A 59 4.36 -11.18 -6.97
C ASP A 59 4.16 -9.65 -7.13
N GLY A 60 3.72 -8.96 -6.07
CA GLY A 60 3.48 -7.51 -6.07
C GLY A 60 2.29 -7.05 -6.87
N GLU A 61 1.24 -7.86 -6.95
CA GLU A 61 0.03 -7.49 -7.69
C GLU A 61 -0.56 -6.12 -7.32
N TYR A 62 -0.38 -5.67 -6.06
CA TYR A 62 -0.88 -4.39 -5.57
C TYR A 62 0.10 -3.24 -5.72
N ILE A 63 1.36 -3.48 -6.10
CA ILE A 63 2.38 -2.42 -6.24
C ILE A 63 1.91 -1.30 -7.18
N PRO A 64 1.42 -1.59 -8.40
CA PRO A 64 0.98 -0.51 -9.30
C PRO A 64 -0.15 0.34 -8.72
N HIS A 65 -1.00 -0.25 -7.88
CA HIS A 65 -2.09 0.47 -7.22
C HIS A 65 -1.56 1.38 -6.11
N VAL A 66 -0.65 0.85 -5.28
CA VAL A 66 0.02 1.63 -4.24
C VAL A 66 0.74 2.82 -4.86
N GLU A 67 1.56 2.58 -5.89
CA GLU A 67 2.31 3.62 -6.60
C GLU A 67 1.40 4.74 -7.15
N SER A 68 0.24 4.35 -7.71
CA SER A 68 -0.74 5.32 -8.22
C SER A 68 -1.31 6.22 -7.13
N ILE A 69 -1.52 5.70 -5.92
CA ILE A 69 -2.16 6.43 -4.82
C ILE A 69 -1.13 7.25 -4.05
N SER A 70 0.02 6.64 -3.73
CA SER A 70 1.10 7.29 -2.99
C SER A 70 1.87 8.32 -3.81
N ARG A 71 1.76 8.26 -5.15
CA ARG A 71 2.59 9.04 -6.08
C ARG A 71 4.08 8.82 -5.81
N THR A 72 4.42 7.58 -5.50
CA THR A 72 5.79 7.08 -5.38
C THR A 72 5.95 5.86 -6.27
N LEU A 73 7.18 5.59 -6.68
CA LEU A 73 7.53 4.38 -7.40
C LEU A 73 8.20 3.41 -6.43
N LEU A 74 7.84 2.13 -6.50
CA LEU A 74 8.35 1.10 -5.59
C LEU A 74 9.15 0.08 -6.38
N GLN A 75 10.44 -0.05 -6.04
CA GLN A 75 11.27 -1.11 -6.57
C GLN A 75 11.62 -2.09 -5.46
N VAL A 76 11.04 -3.28 -5.55
CA VAL A 76 11.40 -4.39 -4.66
C VAL A 76 12.57 -5.14 -5.29
N THR A 77 13.64 -5.31 -4.51
CA THR A 77 14.81 -6.09 -4.87
C THR A 77 14.97 -7.24 -3.88
N HIS A 78 15.13 -8.45 -4.40
CA HIS A 78 15.37 -9.65 -3.59
C HIS A 78 16.80 -10.10 -3.82
N TRP A 79 17.59 -10.15 -2.75
CA TRP A 79 18.93 -10.69 -2.81
C TRP A 79 18.92 -12.20 -2.57
N HIS A 80 18.19 -12.67 -1.55
CA HIS A 80 17.96 -14.09 -1.26
C HIS A 80 16.68 -14.29 -0.42
N PRO A 81 16.03 -15.48 -0.46
CA PRO A 81 14.85 -15.78 0.37
C PRO A 81 15.15 -15.85 1.87
N GLU A 82 16.43 -15.93 2.26
CA GLU A 82 16.89 -15.93 3.65
C GLU A 82 17.27 -14.52 4.14
N GLU A 83 17.33 -13.53 3.23
CA GLU A 83 17.67 -12.14 3.54
C GLU A 83 16.43 -11.25 3.44
N ASP A 84 16.46 -10.12 4.14
CA ASP A 84 15.42 -9.11 3.99
C ASP A 84 15.40 -8.60 2.55
N ALA A 85 14.20 -8.45 2.00
CA ALA A 85 13.96 -7.75 0.75
C ALA A 85 14.23 -6.26 0.94
N GLU A 86 14.91 -5.67 -0.03
CA GLU A 86 15.18 -4.23 -0.06
C GLU A 86 14.14 -3.57 -0.96
N ILE A 87 13.39 -2.62 -0.38
CA ILE A 87 12.39 -1.81 -1.07
C ILE A 87 12.92 -0.41 -1.22
N LEU A 88 13.04 0.04 -2.46
CA LEU A 88 13.40 1.40 -2.81
C LEU A 88 12.14 2.19 -3.14
N ILE A 89 12.00 3.33 -2.49
CA ILE A 89 10.85 4.24 -2.63
C ILE A 89 11.35 5.51 -3.33
N PHE A 90 10.92 5.71 -4.57
CA PHE A 90 11.27 6.91 -5.33
C PHE A 90 10.08 7.88 -5.32
N GLY A 91 10.35 9.15 -5.06
CA GLY A 91 9.33 10.19 -5.10
C GLY A 91 9.83 11.50 -4.52
N SER A 92 8.90 12.43 -4.29
CA SER A 92 9.17 13.59 -3.43
C SER A 92 9.53 13.10 -2.02
N PRO A 93 10.55 13.67 -1.33
CA PRO A 93 10.96 13.22 0.01
C PRO A 93 9.79 13.11 1.00
N TYR A 94 8.85 14.06 0.96
CA TYR A 94 7.65 14.02 1.80
C TYR A 94 6.77 12.78 1.56
N TYR A 95 6.62 12.34 0.30
CA TYR A 95 5.86 11.14 -0.02
C TYR A 95 6.66 9.86 0.25
N GLN A 96 8.00 9.91 0.19
CA GLN A 96 8.83 8.79 0.62
C GLN A 96 8.61 8.51 2.10
N GLU A 97 8.70 9.55 2.95
CA GLU A 97 8.47 9.45 4.40
C GLU A 97 7.07 8.90 4.73
N ASP A 98 6.02 9.40 4.08
CA ASP A 98 4.64 8.93 4.27
C ASP A 98 4.49 7.43 3.93
N VAL A 99 5.12 6.99 2.83
CA VAL A 99 5.05 5.59 2.37
C VAL A 99 5.89 4.67 3.26
N SER A 100 7.07 5.11 3.67
CA SER A 100 7.93 4.40 4.63
C SER A 100 7.20 4.20 5.97
N GLN A 101 6.52 5.23 6.45
CA GLN A 101 5.68 5.14 7.65
C GLN A 101 4.46 4.23 7.44
N MET A 102 3.81 4.29 6.28
CA MET A 102 2.71 3.39 5.92
C MET A 102 3.17 1.93 5.95
N ILE A 103 4.29 1.61 5.31
CA ILE A 103 4.88 0.26 5.30
C ILE A 103 5.17 -0.20 6.72
N SER A 104 5.83 0.65 7.52
CA SER A 104 6.14 0.35 8.93
C SER A 104 4.88 0.05 9.75
N ASN A 105 3.79 0.80 9.52
CA ASN A 105 2.52 0.58 10.19
C ASN A 105 1.87 -0.76 9.79
N LEU A 106 1.96 -1.14 8.51
CA LEU A 106 1.44 -2.42 8.03
C LEU A 106 2.24 -3.60 8.61
N VAL A 107 3.57 -3.51 8.67
CA VAL A 107 4.40 -4.53 9.32
C VAL A 107 4.01 -4.69 10.79
N ASN A 108 3.82 -3.59 11.51
CA ASN A 108 3.38 -3.61 12.90
C ASN A 108 1.98 -4.22 13.08
N TYR A 109 1.10 -4.08 12.09
CA TYR A 109 -0.22 -4.70 12.08
C TYR A 109 -0.13 -6.23 11.90
N PHE A 110 0.74 -6.71 11.01
CA PHE A 110 0.92 -8.15 10.75
C PHE A 110 1.73 -8.88 11.84
N CYS A 111 2.66 -8.19 12.51
CA CYS A 111 3.55 -8.79 13.53
C CYS A 111 2.82 -9.58 14.65
N PRO A 112 1.74 -9.08 15.27
CA PRO A 112 0.98 -9.83 16.28
C PRO A 112 0.16 -11.00 15.72
N GLN A 113 -0.27 -10.93 14.46
CA GLN A 113 -1.05 -11.98 13.80
C GLN A 113 -0.18 -13.22 13.57
N MET A 114 1.07 -13.00 13.18
CA MET A 114 2.05 -14.07 13.02
C MET A 114 2.36 -14.80 14.33
N ARG A 115 2.48 -14.06 15.44
CA ARG A 115 2.65 -14.68 16.77
C ARG A 115 1.47 -15.53 17.22
N GLN A 116 0.28 -15.33 16.65
CA GLN A 116 -0.92 -16.12 16.96
C GLN A 116 -1.08 -17.32 16.02
N GLU A 117 -0.67 -17.19 14.75
CA GLU A 117 -0.69 -18.30 13.78
C GLU A 117 0.41 -19.35 14.06
N GLU A 118 1.57 -18.96 14.56
CA GLU A 118 2.62 -19.91 14.96
C GLU A 118 2.23 -20.79 16.16
N ASP A 119 1.31 -20.32 17.02
CA ASP A 119 0.74 -21.09 18.14
C ASP A 119 -0.45 -21.98 17.72
N LEU A 120 -0.89 -21.89 16.46
CA LEU A 120 -2.02 -22.64 15.90
C LEU A 120 -1.57 -23.39 14.63
N SER A 121 -0.74 -24.42 14.81
CA SER A 121 -0.49 -25.44 13.79
C SER A 121 -1.80 -26.18 13.42
N PRO A 122 -2.01 -26.58 12.15
CA PRO A 122 -3.34 -26.66 11.56
C PRO A 122 -4.00 -28.02 11.77
N GLU A 123 -5.13 -28.03 12.44
CA GLU A 123 -6.15 -29.05 12.24
C GLU A 123 -7.51 -28.34 12.08
N ASP A 124 -8.18 -28.72 11.01
CA ASP A 124 -9.53 -28.37 10.59
C ASP A 124 -9.76 -27.03 9.84
N GLU A 125 -9.93 -27.22 8.54
CA GLU A 125 -10.69 -26.38 7.63
C GLU A 125 -12.01 -25.94 8.27
N THR A 126 -12.16 -24.65 8.59
CA THR A 126 -13.49 -24.03 8.64
C THR A 126 -13.42 -22.55 8.29
N GLN A 127 -13.69 -22.28 7.01
CA GLN A 127 -14.47 -21.14 6.51
C GLN A 127 -14.63 -19.95 7.48
N CYS A 128 -13.77 -18.93 7.37
CA CYS A 128 -14.13 -17.58 7.83
C CYS A 128 -14.94 -16.89 6.73
N LEU A 129 -16.17 -17.36 6.55
CA LEU A 129 -17.23 -16.59 5.92
C LEU A 129 -17.62 -15.48 6.91
N LEU A 130 -17.70 -14.25 6.39
CA LEU A 130 -18.34 -13.10 7.03
C LEU A 130 -19.63 -13.52 7.74
N GLU A 131 -19.59 -13.65 9.06
CA GLU A 131 -20.80 -13.73 9.86
C GLU A 131 -21.35 -12.31 10.06
N GLU A 132 -22.43 -12.04 9.34
CA GLU A 132 -23.42 -11.03 9.73
C GLU A 132 -23.81 -11.26 11.19
N VAL A 133 -23.51 -10.29 12.06
CA VAL A 133 -24.04 -10.28 13.42
C VAL A 133 -25.46 -9.73 13.39
N GLY A 134 -26.40 -10.64 13.51
CA GLY A 134 -27.81 -10.40 13.80
C GLY A 134 -28.05 -9.81 15.20
N GLU A 135 -29.22 -9.18 15.29
CA GLU A 135 -29.75 -8.34 16.36
C GLU A 135 -29.79 -8.99 17.76
N ALA A 136 -29.40 -8.24 18.81
CA ALA A 136 -30.17 -8.14 20.05
C ALA A 136 -29.66 -7.01 20.98
N SER A 137 -30.62 -6.16 21.37
CA SER A 137 -30.56 -5.02 22.30
C SER A 137 -29.68 -5.18 23.55
N THR A 138 -28.98 -4.10 23.92
CA THR A 138 -29.11 -3.45 25.23
C THR A 138 -28.74 -1.97 25.10
N GLN A 139 -29.54 -1.12 25.75
CA GLN A 139 -29.66 0.32 25.55
C GLN A 139 -28.45 1.14 26.01
N LEU A 140 -28.05 2.13 25.19
CA LEU A 140 -27.50 3.41 25.64
C LEU A 140 -28.03 4.54 24.74
N SER A 141 -28.54 5.60 25.37
CA SER A 141 -29.38 6.67 24.82
C SER A 141 -28.85 7.40 23.58
N PRO A 142 -29.72 7.84 22.64
CA PRO A 142 -29.29 8.64 21.51
C PRO A 142 -29.02 10.09 21.92
N VAL A 143 -27.80 10.57 21.64
CA VAL A 143 -27.45 12.00 21.65
C VAL A 143 -28.21 12.68 20.51
N ARG A 144 -29.06 13.65 20.83
CA ARG A 144 -29.80 14.45 19.85
C ARG A 144 -28.88 15.51 19.25
N VAL A 145 -28.54 15.37 17.96
CA VAL A 145 -27.94 16.45 17.19
C VAL A 145 -29.07 17.24 16.51
N ALA A 146 -29.23 18.50 16.91
CA ALA A 146 -30.21 19.41 16.32
C ALA A 146 -29.83 19.71 14.86
N LYS A 147 -30.75 19.45 13.93
CA LYS A 147 -30.60 19.80 12.51
C LYS A 147 -30.82 21.30 12.37
N ALA A 148 -29.75 22.04 12.07
CA ALA A 148 -29.84 23.43 11.64
C ALA A 148 -30.68 23.51 10.36
N GLN A 149 -31.66 24.40 10.37
CA GLN A 149 -32.57 24.63 9.24
C GLN A 149 -31.85 25.58 8.29
N VAL A 150 -31.54 25.10 7.08
CA VAL A 150 -31.16 25.98 5.97
C VAL A 150 -32.44 26.32 5.23
N GLU A 151 -32.84 27.58 5.35
CA GLU A 151 -33.96 28.21 4.66
C GLU A 151 -33.62 28.33 3.17
N VAL A 152 -34.39 27.65 2.32
CA VAL A 152 -34.34 27.86 0.87
C VAL A 152 -35.45 28.83 0.51
N VAL A 153 -35.06 30.03 0.10
CA VAL A 153 -35.93 31.06 -0.46
C VAL A 153 -36.49 30.56 -1.79
N GLU A 154 -37.82 30.37 -1.85
CA GLU A 154 -38.54 30.10 -3.09
C GLU A 154 -38.91 31.44 -3.76
N VAL A 155 -38.38 31.66 -4.96
CA VAL A 155 -38.67 32.84 -5.79
C VAL A 155 -39.91 32.56 -6.62
N ALA A 156 -40.93 33.43 -6.50
CA ALA A 156 -42.21 33.33 -7.16
C ALA A 156 -42.13 33.40 -8.71
N PRO A 157 -43.07 32.78 -9.43
CA PRO A 157 -43.40 33.18 -10.78
C PRO A 157 -44.66 34.07 -10.83
N MET A 158 -44.62 34.91 -11.85
CA MET A 158 -45.48 36.01 -12.24
C MET A 158 -46.71 35.53 -13.02
N GLU A 159 -47.90 36.01 -12.66
CA GLU A 159 -49.04 36.32 -13.57
C GLU A 159 -49.83 37.51 -13.02
#